data_AF-A0A7S1SQL3-F1
#
_entry.id   AF-A0A7S1SQL3-F1
#
_cell.length_a   1.000
_cell.length_b   1.000
_cell.length_c   1.000
_cell.angle_alpha   90.00
_cell.angle_beta   90.00
_cell.angle_gamma   90.00
#
_symmetry.space_group_name_H-M   'P 1'
#
loop_
_entity.id
_entity.type
_entity.pdbx_description
1 polymer ?
#
loop_
_entity_poly.entity_id
_entity_poly.type
_entity_poly.pdbx_seq_one_letter_code
_entity_poly.pdbx_strand_id
1 'polypeptide(L)'
;MRIADAGMLKEVNLDDMVEIIALMHNHVKVGCSPVIQDDDDESSDSVHAIMLSAEACLVILHLMTGDELAMEIFNEDAIEKILEFVSHHLKYNIYVFYDIIQRQKFRPNTCTDTDEQRAAKRAKLGKKRAGMVVSNAAKAVTTRVEAILGVLHHLFSRVTIQSSQLNTLINSVLQALTIEGIELLQLHA
;
A
#
# COMPACT_ATOMS: atom_id res chain seq x y z
N MET A 1 19.59 -10.65 -6.20
CA MET A 1 19.57 -10.75 -7.68
C MET A 1 18.19 -11.27 -8.04
N ARG A 2 17.31 -10.45 -8.64
CA ARG A 2 15.96 -10.89 -9.02
C ARG A 2 16.04 -11.67 -10.34
N ILE A 3 15.12 -12.59 -10.58
CA ILE A 3 15.03 -13.36 -11.83
C ILE A 3 14.83 -12.42 -13.03
N ALA A 4 14.11 -11.31 -12.82
CA ALA A 4 13.97 -10.23 -13.78
C ALA A 4 15.32 -9.60 -14.16
N ASP A 5 16.14 -9.25 -13.16
CA ASP A 5 17.48 -8.64 -13.36
C ASP A 5 18.49 -9.61 -14.00
N ALA A 6 18.21 -10.92 -13.92
CA ALA A 6 19.04 -11.97 -14.51
C ALA A 6 18.73 -12.21 -16.00
N GLY A 7 17.74 -11.51 -16.57
CA GLY A 7 17.33 -11.67 -17.96
C GLY A 7 16.70 -13.04 -18.27
N MET A 8 16.27 -13.79 -17.25
CA MET A 8 15.69 -15.13 -17.41
C MET A 8 14.20 -15.10 -17.76
N LEU A 9 13.53 -13.94 -17.60
CA LEU A 9 12.13 -13.78 -17.99
C LEU A 9 11.91 -14.01 -19.50
N LYS A 10 12.94 -13.81 -20.35
CA LYS A 10 12.85 -14.08 -21.79
C LYS A 10 12.59 -15.55 -22.16
N GLU A 11 12.84 -16.47 -21.24
CA GLU A 11 12.63 -17.91 -21.46
C GLU A 11 11.20 -18.35 -21.12
N VAL A 12 10.42 -17.46 -20.49
CA VAL A 12 9.02 -17.71 -20.15
C VAL A 12 8.14 -17.18 -21.27
N ASN A 13 7.10 -17.93 -21.61
CA ASN A 13 6.16 -17.55 -22.66
C ASN A 13 5.40 -16.28 -22.28
N LEU A 14 5.30 -15.34 -23.21
CA LEU A 14 4.58 -14.08 -23.02
C LEU A 14 3.10 -14.30 -22.68
N ASP A 15 2.43 -15.25 -23.34
CA ASP A 15 1.02 -15.55 -23.10
C ASP A 15 0.79 -16.02 -21.66
N ASP A 16 1.68 -16.86 -21.14
CA ASP A 16 1.65 -17.34 -19.76
C ASP A 16 1.82 -16.17 -18.77
N MET A 17 2.69 -15.19 -19.07
CA MET A 17 2.86 -14.02 -18.22
C MET A 17 1.63 -13.12 -18.21
N VAL A 18 1.00 -12.90 -19.37
CA VAL A 18 -0.23 -12.12 -19.49
C VAL A 18 -1.36 -12.81 -18.71
N GLU A 19 -1.48 -14.14 -18.80
CA GLU A 19 -2.45 -14.90 -18.02
C GLU A 19 -2.19 -14.79 -16.51
N ILE A 20 -0.93 -14.92 -16.08
CA ILE A 20 -0.55 -14.74 -14.67
C ILE A 20 -0.95 -13.36 -14.18
N ILE A 21 -0.70 -12.29 -14.95
CA ILE A 21 -1.09 -10.92 -14.58
C ILE A 21 -2.60 -10.81 -14.48
N ALA A 22 -3.36 -11.38 -15.42
CA ALA A 22 -4.82 -11.35 -15.36
C ALA A 22 -5.36 -12.05 -14.11
N LEU A 23 -4.80 -13.21 -13.74
CA LEU A 23 -5.17 -13.93 -12.52
C LEU A 23 -4.80 -13.14 -11.27
N MET A 24 -3.57 -12.64 -11.18
CA MET A 24 -3.11 -11.84 -10.04
C MET A 24 -3.91 -10.54 -9.88
N HIS A 25 -4.30 -9.92 -11.00
CA HIS A 25 -5.09 -8.70 -10.99
C HIS A 25 -6.46 -8.90 -10.32
N ASN A 26 -7.08 -10.08 -10.48
CA ASN A 26 -8.31 -10.41 -9.74
C ASN A 26 -8.06 -10.49 -8.23
N HIS A 27 -6.91 -11.01 -7.80
CA HIS A 27 -6.53 -11.01 -6.38
C HIS A 27 -6.29 -9.59 -5.84
N VAL A 28 -5.69 -8.69 -6.62
CA VAL A 28 -5.52 -7.28 -6.23
C VAL A 28 -6.88 -6.62 -5.97
N LYS A 29 -7.86 -6.82 -6.86
CA LYS A 29 -9.22 -6.25 -6.71
C LYS A 29 -9.90 -6.63 -5.39
N VAL A 30 -9.73 -7.88 -4.96
CA VAL A 30 -10.32 -8.38 -3.70
C VAL A 30 -9.71 -7.65 -2.49
N GLY A 31 -8.41 -7.36 -2.53
CA GLY A 31 -7.70 -6.73 -1.42
C GLY A 31 -7.81 -5.21 -1.34
N CYS A 32 -8.44 -4.52 -2.29
CA CYS A 32 -8.52 -3.04 -2.27
C CYS A 32 -9.47 -2.45 -1.21
N SER A 33 -10.30 -3.27 -0.57
CA SER A 33 -11.38 -2.82 0.33
C SER A 33 -11.28 -3.24 1.81
N PRO A 34 -10.59 -4.33 2.21
CA PRO A 34 -10.51 -4.73 3.61
C PRO A 34 -9.82 -3.69 4.51
N VAL A 35 -10.33 -3.59 5.74
CA VAL A 35 -9.91 -2.63 6.75
C VAL A 35 -9.55 -3.39 8.05
N ILE A 36 -8.30 -3.26 8.49
CA ILE A 36 -7.76 -3.87 9.71
C ILE A 36 -8.43 -3.26 10.94
N GLN A 37 -9.09 -4.05 11.76
CA GLN A 37 -9.67 -3.60 13.03
C GLN A 37 -8.60 -3.44 14.12
N ASP A 38 -8.95 -2.80 15.23
CA ASP A 38 -8.00 -2.55 16.32
C ASP A 38 -7.54 -3.84 17.02
N ASP A 39 -8.41 -4.85 17.03
CA ASP A 39 -8.23 -6.16 17.64
C ASP A 39 -7.75 -7.23 16.64
N ASP A 40 -7.56 -6.87 15.36
CA ASP A 40 -7.05 -7.78 14.35
C ASP A 40 -5.59 -8.17 14.62
N ASP A 41 -5.31 -9.45 14.47
CA ASP A 41 -3.95 -10.00 14.45
C ASP A 41 -3.53 -10.39 13.02
N GLU A 42 -2.32 -10.91 12.86
CA GLU A 42 -1.79 -11.29 11.55
C GLU A 42 -2.55 -12.46 10.89
N SER A 43 -3.34 -13.22 11.66
CA SER A 43 -4.14 -14.35 11.18
C SER A 43 -5.59 -13.98 10.85
N SER A 44 -6.04 -12.78 11.18
CA SER A 44 -7.36 -12.27 10.77
C SER A 44 -7.56 -12.34 9.26
N ASP A 45 -8.75 -12.76 8.84
CA ASP A 45 -9.13 -12.88 7.41
C ASP A 45 -8.86 -11.59 6.63
N SER A 46 -9.12 -10.43 7.24
CA SER A 46 -8.86 -9.12 6.62
C SER A 46 -7.38 -8.90 6.35
N VAL A 47 -6.52 -9.22 7.31
CA VAL A 47 -5.07 -9.08 7.16
C VAL A 47 -4.55 -10.09 6.14
N HIS A 48 -5.02 -11.34 6.20
CA HIS A 48 -4.64 -12.37 5.23
C HIS A 48 -5.01 -11.97 3.79
N ALA A 49 -6.21 -11.44 3.57
CA ALA A 49 -6.65 -10.95 2.26
C ALA A 49 -5.74 -9.82 1.74
N ILE A 50 -5.41 -8.85 2.60
CA ILE A 50 -4.51 -7.74 2.25
C ILE A 50 -3.12 -8.26 1.87
N MET A 51 -2.58 -9.22 2.64
CA MET A 51 -1.27 -9.78 2.40
C MET A 51 -1.23 -10.58 1.08
N LEU A 52 -2.25 -11.39 0.80
CA LEU A 52 -2.35 -12.12 -0.47
C LEU A 52 -2.41 -11.15 -1.67
N SER A 53 -3.21 -10.10 -1.57
CA SER A 53 -3.31 -9.08 -2.62
C SER A 53 -2.03 -8.26 -2.77
N ALA A 54 -1.30 -8.02 -1.68
CA ALA A 54 0.00 -7.37 -1.74
C ALA A 54 1.05 -8.24 -2.46
N GLU A 55 1.07 -9.55 -2.21
CA GLU A 55 1.92 -10.48 -2.97
C GLU A 55 1.54 -10.50 -4.46
N ALA A 56 0.24 -10.49 -4.77
CA ALA A 56 -0.23 -10.38 -6.15
C ALA A 56 0.23 -9.06 -6.82
N CYS A 57 0.20 -7.93 -6.11
CA CYS A 57 0.75 -6.66 -6.60
C CYS A 57 2.24 -6.80 -6.92
N LEU A 58 3.02 -7.40 -6.02
CA LEU A 58 4.47 -7.57 -6.19
C LEU A 58 4.79 -8.48 -7.38
N VAL A 59 4.03 -9.56 -7.58
CA VAL A 59 4.19 -10.44 -8.76
C VAL A 59 3.97 -9.66 -10.05
N ILE A 60 2.86 -8.93 -10.16
CA ILE A 60 2.54 -8.12 -11.34
C ILE A 60 3.65 -7.10 -11.61
N LEU A 61 4.05 -6.35 -10.58
CA LEU A 61 5.10 -5.34 -10.73
C LEU A 61 6.43 -5.95 -11.13
N HIS A 62 6.82 -7.10 -10.55
CA HIS A 62 8.06 -7.77 -10.91
C HIS A 62 8.08 -8.25 -12.36
N LEU A 63 6.96 -8.77 -12.87
CA LEU A 63 6.82 -9.14 -14.28
C LEU A 63 6.95 -7.90 -15.18
N MET A 64 6.30 -6.79 -14.83
CA MET A 64 6.33 -5.54 -15.60
C MET A 64 7.65 -4.78 -15.52
N THR A 65 8.47 -5.02 -14.48
CA THR A 65 9.80 -4.40 -14.37
C THR A 65 10.91 -5.11 -15.16
N GLY A 66 10.63 -6.25 -15.82
CA GLY A 66 11.63 -6.98 -16.61
C GLY A 66 12.13 -6.21 -17.84
N ASP A 67 13.46 -6.20 -18.05
CA ASP A 67 14.18 -5.25 -18.93
C ASP A 67 13.70 -5.15 -20.39
N GLU A 68 13.25 -6.24 -21.03
CA GLU A 68 12.99 -6.24 -22.48
C GLU A 68 11.50 -6.39 -22.85
N LEU A 69 10.69 -7.01 -22.00
CA LEU A 69 9.26 -7.30 -22.28
C LEU A 69 8.29 -6.37 -21.53
N ALA A 70 8.80 -5.41 -20.74
CA ALA A 70 7.99 -4.52 -19.92
C ALA A 70 6.84 -3.85 -20.69
N MET A 71 7.07 -3.39 -21.93
CA MET A 71 6.04 -2.71 -22.72
C MET A 71 4.98 -3.67 -23.28
N GLU A 72 5.33 -4.92 -23.58
CA GLU A 72 4.40 -5.92 -24.12
C GLU A 72 3.47 -6.48 -23.03
N ILE A 73 3.96 -6.49 -21.80
CA ILE A 73 3.28 -7.02 -20.62
C ILE A 73 2.56 -5.90 -19.85
N PHE A 74 2.84 -4.63 -20.17
CA PHE A 74 2.27 -3.49 -19.46
C PHE A 74 0.75 -3.48 -19.54
N ASN A 75 0.11 -3.45 -18.36
CA ASN A 75 -1.34 -3.43 -18.23
C ASN A 75 -1.74 -2.24 -17.36
N GLU A 76 -2.32 -1.22 -18.01
CA GLU A 76 -2.71 0.03 -17.35
C GLU A 76 -3.76 -0.19 -16.24
N ASP A 77 -4.75 -1.07 -16.46
CA ASP A 77 -5.80 -1.37 -15.47
C ASP A 77 -5.20 -2.04 -14.23
N ALA A 78 -4.26 -2.98 -14.42
CA ALA A 78 -3.55 -3.61 -13.31
C ALA A 78 -2.71 -2.60 -12.51
N ILE A 79 -2.00 -1.68 -13.18
CA ILE A 79 -1.27 -0.59 -12.50
C ILE A 79 -2.22 0.32 -11.74
N GLU A 80 -3.32 0.78 -12.36
CA GLU A 80 -4.31 1.62 -11.70
C GLU A 80 -4.85 0.97 -10.43
N LYS A 81 -5.14 -0.33 -10.46
CA LYS A 81 -5.60 -1.06 -9.28
C LYS A 81 -4.54 -1.20 -8.21
N ILE A 82 -3.27 -1.36 -8.57
CA ILE A 82 -2.16 -1.34 -7.60
C ILE A 82 -2.03 0.05 -6.95
N LEU A 83 -2.18 1.13 -7.71
CA LEU A 83 -2.14 2.49 -7.16
C LEU A 83 -3.33 2.76 -6.22
N GLU A 84 -4.52 2.27 -6.58
CA GLU A 84 -5.70 2.31 -5.72
C GLU A 84 -5.48 1.52 -4.43
N PHE A 85 -4.94 0.29 -4.53
CA PHE A 85 -4.59 -0.56 -3.39
C PHE A 85 -3.66 0.18 -2.42
N VAL A 86 -2.53 0.70 -2.91
CA VAL A 86 -1.56 1.44 -2.10
C VAL A 86 -2.21 2.66 -1.44
N SER A 87 -2.91 3.49 -2.22
CA SER A 87 -3.62 4.68 -1.74
C SER A 87 -4.63 4.35 -0.65
N HIS A 88 -5.39 3.26 -0.81
CA HIS A 88 -6.37 2.79 0.16
C HIS A 88 -5.68 2.35 1.47
N HIS A 89 -4.71 1.44 1.41
CA HIS A 89 -4.08 0.91 2.62
C HIS A 89 -3.27 1.96 3.37
N LEU A 90 -2.63 2.91 2.68
CA LEU A 90 -2.01 4.07 3.32
C LEU A 90 -3.02 4.83 4.19
N LYS A 91 -4.15 5.24 3.60
CA LYS A 91 -5.15 6.07 4.29
C LYS A 91 -5.90 5.33 5.38
N TYR A 92 -6.38 4.14 5.07
CA TYR A 92 -7.33 3.43 5.91
C TYR A 92 -6.68 2.42 6.83
N ASN A 93 -5.47 1.93 6.57
CA ASN A 93 -4.88 0.82 7.35
C ASN A 93 -3.50 1.14 7.95
N ILE A 94 -2.85 2.20 7.49
CA ILE A 94 -1.54 2.63 8.01
C ILE A 94 -1.72 3.93 8.78
N TYR A 95 -2.01 5.05 8.11
CA TYR A 95 -2.04 6.39 8.72
C TYR A 95 -2.94 6.50 9.94
N VAL A 96 -4.09 5.82 9.92
CA VAL A 96 -5.02 5.80 11.05
C VAL A 96 -4.44 5.19 12.33
N PHE A 97 -3.37 4.40 12.25
CA PHE A 97 -2.69 3.82 13.41
C PHE A 97 -1.53 4.68 13.91
N TYR A 98 -1.06 5.66 13.12
CA TYR A 98 0.06 6.55 13.50
C TYR A 98 -0.41 7.96 13.84
N ASP A 99 -1.53 8.43 13.28
CA ASP A 99 -2.06 9.78 13.50
C ASP A 99 -3.58 9.77 13.79
N ILE A 100 -3.96 10.33 14.94
CA ILE A 100 -5.35 10.49 15.38
C ILE A 100 -6.16 11.37 14.41
N ILE A 101 -5.54 12.38 13.80
CA ILE A 101 -6.23 13.26 12.83
C ILE A 101 -6.64 12.45 11.60
N GLN A 102 -5.74 11.59 11.10
CA GLN A 102 -6.03 10.71 9.97
C GLN A 102 -7.07 9.66 10.36
N ARG A 103 -6.98 9.11 11.57
CA ARG A 103 -7.98 8.19 12.11
C ARG A 103 -9.38 8.78 12.13
N GLN A 104 -9.51 10.04 12.57
CA GLN A 104 -10.79 10.76 12.57
C GLN A 104 -11.32 11.00 11.16
N LYS A 105 -10.44 11.32 10.21
CA LYS A 105 -10.80 11.60 8.82
C LYS A 105 -11.27 10.36 8.07
N PHE A 106 -10.54 9.25 8.21
CA PHE A 106 -10.76 8.05 7.40
C PHE A 106 -11.57 6.95 8.14
N ARG A 107 -11.63 6.97 9.47
CA ARG A 107 -12.40 6.01 10.27
C ARG A 107 -13.19 6.71 11.39
N PRO A 108 -14.09 7.66 11.08
CA PRO A 108 -14.80 8.46 12.09
C PRO A 108 -15.60 7.60 13.07
N ASN A 109 -16.17 6.49 12.61
CA ASN A 109 -17.00 5.59 13.43
C ASN A 109 -16.21 4.79 14.48
N THR A 110 -14.88 4.72 14.36
CA THR A 110 -14.01 4.06 15.35
C THR A 110 -13.58 5.01 16.49
N CYS A 111 -13.86 6.31 16.37
CA CYS A 111 -13.56 7.32 17.39
C CYS A 111 -14.77 7.59 18.30
N THR A 112 -15.03 6.70 19.25
CA THR A 112 -16.13 6.80 20.22
C THR A 112 -15.89 7.79 21.37
N ASP A 113 -14.71 8.40 21.47
CA ASP A 113 -14.42 9.41 22.50
C ASP A 113 -15.38 10.60 22.39
N THR A 114 -15.90 11.11 23.50
CA THR A 114 -16.72 12.34 23.54
C THR A 114 -15.87 13.59 23.31
N ASP A 115 -16.47 14.71 22.87
CA ASP A 115 -15.74 15.95 22.59
C ASP A 115 -14.93 16.49 23.79
N GLU A 116 -15.38 16.23 25.03
CA GLU A 116 -14.64 16.54 26.25
C GLU A 116 -13.42 15.63 26.47
N GLN A 117 -13.54 14.33 26.19
CA GLN A 117 -12.41 13.39 26.22
C GLN A 117 -11.41 13.70 25.10
N ARG A 118 -11.88 14.18 23.94
CA ARG A 118 -11.07 14.65 22.81
C ARG A 118 -10.30 15.92 23.14
N ALA A 119 -10.92 16.90 23.79
CA ALA A 119 -10.25 18.12 24.25
C ALA A 119 -9.21 17.82 25.34
N ALA A 120 -9.52 16.91 26.27
CA ALA A 120 -8.59 16.47 27.31
C ALA A 120 -7.40 15.67 26.74
N LYS A 121 -7.62 14.80 25.73
CA LYS A 121 -6.53 14.12 25.00
C LYS A 121 -5.68 15.13 24.22
N ARG A 122 -6.27 16.08 23.49
CA ARG A 122 -5.55 17.16 22.80
C ARG A 122 -4.69 18.01 23.76
N ALA A 123 -5.23 18.36 24.93
CA ALA A 123 -4.51 19.12 25.95
C ALA A 123 -3.38 18.31 26.62
N LYS A 124 -3.56 16.99 26.83
CA LYS A 124 -2.50 16.10 27.34
C LYS A 124 -1.44 15.74 26.31
N LEU A 125 -1.81 15.62 25.02
CA LEU A 125 -0.91 15.35 23.90
C LEU A 125 0.02 16.53 23.58
N GLY A 126 -0.27 17.72 24.10
CA GLY A 126 0.60 18.90 24.01
C GLY A 126 1.97 18.77 24.70
N LYS A 127 2.24 17.67 25.43
CA LYS A 127 3.58 17.44 26.03
C LYS A 127 4.09 15.99 26.02
N LYS A 128 3.27 15.02 25.62
CA LYS A 128 3.72 13.64 25.30
C LYS A 128 2.82 13.14 24.17
N ARG A 129 3.30 13.18 22.93
CA ARG A 129 2.69 12.47 21.79
C ARG A 129 2.77 10.98 22.12
N ALA A 130 1.74 10.45 22.77
CA ALA A 130 1.63 9.04 23.09
C ALA A 130 1.54 8.30 21.76
N GLY A 131 2.58 7.56 21.40
CA GLY A 131 2.54 6.65 20.27
C GLY A 131 1.32 5.75 20.44
N MET A 132 0.38 5.85 19.51
CA MET A 132 -0.72 4.91 19.44
C MET A 132 -0.08 3.53 19.23
N VAL A 133 -0.49 2.53 20.01
CA VAL A 133 0.09 1.19 19.90
C VAL A 133 -0.29 0.66 18.52
N VAL A 134 0.67 0.70 17.60
CA VAL A 134 0.51 0.16 16.25
C VAL A 134 0.46 -1.36 16.37
N SER A 135 -0.66 -1.96 15.94
CA SER A 135 -0.82 -3.41 15.95
C SER A 135 0.23 -4.08 15.06
N ASN A 136 0.62 -5.30 15.39
CA ASN A 136 1.58 -6.06 14.55
C ASN A 136 1.01 -6.30 13.15
N ALA A 137 -0.31 -6.48 13.03
CA ALA A 137 -1.02 -6.54 11.75
C ALA A 137 -0.81 -5.26 10.90
N ALA A 138 -0.96 -4.07 11.48
CA ALA A 138 -0.74 -2.82 10.77
C ALA A 138 0.74 -2.64 10.35
N LYS A 139 1.69 -3.10 11.16
CA LYS A 139 3.13 -3.10 10.80
C LYS A 139 3.43 -4.06 9.65
N ALA A 140 2.84 -5.26 9.65
CA ALA A 140 2.99 -6.22 8.57
C ALA A 140 2.49 -5.65 7.24
N VAL A 141 1.31 -5.03 7.24
CA VAL A 141 0.76 -4.35 6.06
C VAL A 141 1.62 -3.16 5.63
N THR A 142 2.12 -2.36 6.57
CA THR A 142 3.05 -1.25 6.29
C THR A 142 4.28 -1.75 5.53
N THR A 143 4.92 -2.81 6.02
CA THR A 143 6.11 -3.42 5.40
C THR A 143 5.84 -3.87 3.95
N ARG A 144 4.64 -4.40 3.67
CA ARG A 144 4.28 -4.83 2.32
C ARG A 144 3.98 -3.66 1.39
N VAL A 145 3.31 -2.63 1.88
CA VAL A 145 3.06 -1.40 1.09
C VAL A 145 4.38 -0.70 0.76
N GLU A 146 5.34 -0.66 1.69
CA GLU A 146 6.70 -0.16 1.44
C GLU A 146 7.40 -0.93 0.32
N ALA A 147 7.33 -2.26 0.34
CA ALA A 147 7.92 -3.09 -0.71
C ALA A 147 7.30 -2.78 -2.09
N ILE A 148 5.97 -2.63 -2.15
CA ILE A 148 5.26 -2.26 -3.38
C ILE A 148 5.71 -0.89 -3.89
N LEU A 149 5.77 0.12 -3.02
CA LEU A 149 6.26 1.46 -3.38
C LEU A 149 7.69 1.42 -3.92
N GLY A 150 8.57 0.62 -3.31
CA GLY A 150 9.94 0.44 -3.79
C GLY A 150 10.02 -0.13 -5.21
N VAL A 151 9.15 -1.07 -5.57
CA VAL A 151 9.09 -1.62 -6.95
C VAL A 151 8.40 -0.65 -7.91
N LEU A 152 7.35 0.06 -7.47
CA LEU A 152 6.69 1.10 -8.27
C LEU A 152 7.66 2.22 -8.65
N HIS A 153 8.50 2.68 -7.73
CA HIS A 153 9.55 3.66 -8.02
C HIS A 153 10.46 3.17 -9.16
N HIS A 154 10.84 1.89 -9.15
CA HIS A 154 11.63 1.31 -10.22
C HIS A 154 10.88 1.27 -11.56
N LEU A 155 9.60 0.89 -11.55
CA LEU A 155 8.76 0.88 -12.74
C LEU A 155 8.58 2.28 -13.34
N PHE A 156 8.32 3.29 -12.51
CA PHE A 156 8.12 4.68 -12.96
C PHE A 156 9.37 5.31 -13.55
N SER A 157 10.56 4.83 -13.15
CA SER A 157 11.82 5.24 -13.79
C SER A 157 11.97 4.77 -15.24
N ARG A 158 11.12 3.81 -15.67
CA ARG A 158 11.21 3.13 -16.98
C ARG A 158 9.99 3.36 -17.86
N VAL A 159 8.80 3.49 -17.29
CA VAL A 159 7.52 3.59 -18.03
C VAL A 159 6.85 4.93 -17.77
N THR A 160 6.37 5.59 -18.83
CA THR A 160 5.56 6.81 -18.73
C THR A 160 4.13 6.46 -18.36
N ILE A 161 3.63 6.98 -17.23
CA ILE A 161 2.26 6.77 -16.75
C ILE A 161 1.45 8.05 -16.91
N GLN A 162 0.15 7.92 -17.14
CA GLN A 162 -0.75 9.06 -17.24
C GLN A 162 -0.81 9.85 -15.93
N SER A 163 -0.76 11.19 -16.04
CA SER A 163 -0.70 12.09 -14.87
C SER A 163 -1.90 11.97 -13.93
N SER A 164 -3.08 11.59 -14.45
CA SER A 164 -4.31 11.39 -13.67
C SER A 164 -4.17 10.27 -12.64
N GLN A 165 -3.56 9.14 -13.03
CA GLN A 165 -3.34 7.98 -12.17
C GLN A 165 -2.30 8.27 -11.08
N LEU A 166 -1.26 9.04 -11.42
CA LEU A 166 -0.23 9.47 -10.48
C LEU A 166 -0.75 10.43 -9.42
N ASN A 167 -1.67 11.33 -9.75
CA ASN A 167 -2.19 12.33 -8.80
C ASN A 167 -2.84 11.70 -7.56
N THR A 168 -3.55 10.58 -7.72
CA THR A 168 -4.17 9.87 -6.59
C THR A 168 -3.13 9.27 -5.65
N LEU A 169 -2.06 8.71 -6.21
CA LEU A 169 -0.93 8.18 -5.45
C LEU A 169 -0.17 9.32 -4.76
N ILE A 170 0.24 10.35 -5.51
CA ILE A 170 1.02 11.50 -5.00
C ILE A 170 0.32 12.14 -3.81
N ASN A 171 -0.98 12.41 -3.90
CA ASN A 171 -1.72 13.01 -2.80
C ASN A 171 -1.77 12.12 -1.55
N SER A 172 -1.72 10.80 -1.72
CA SER A 172 -1.76 9.83 -0.62
C SER A 172 -0.37 9.64 -0.01
N VAL A 173 0.67 9.61 -0.84
CA VAL A 173 2.07 9.44 -0.44
C VAL A 173 2.62 10.71 0.21
N LEU A 174 2.29 11.91 -0.30
CA LEU A 174 2.67 13.18 0.33
C LEU A 174 2.12 13.34 1.76
N GLN A 175 1.00 12.69 2.09
CA GLN A 175 0.49 12.66 3.47
C GLN A 175 1.44 11.89 4.41
N ALA A 176 2.21 10.92 3.91
CA ALA A 176 3.21 10.20 4.71
C ALA A 176 4.26 11.15 5.30
N LEU A 177 4.64 12.19 4.54
CA LEU A 177 5.62 13.20 4.97
C LEU A 177 5.15 14.03 6.19
N THR A 178 3.86 14.00 6.49
CA THR A 178 3.27 14.74 7.62
C THR A 178 3.05 13.89 8.88
N ILE A 179 3.28 12.57 8.79
CA ILE A 179 2.97 11.60 9.84
C ILE A 179 4.29 11.09 10.45
N GLU A 180 4.41 11.13 11.77
CA GLU A 180 5.60 10.64 12.50
C GLU A 180 5.52 9.12 12.77
N GLY A 181 6.66 8.42 12.78
CA GLY A 181 6.74 6.99 13.08
C GLY A 181 6.62 6.05 11.86
N ILE A 182 6.66 6.60 10.64
CA ILE A 182 6.65 5.85 9.37
C ILE A 182 7.86 6.22 8.50
N GLU A 183 9.05 6.28 9.10
CA GLU A 183 10.26 6.80 8.47
C GLU A 183 10.70 5.99 7.23
N LEU A 184 10.49 4.67 7.25
CA LEU A 184 10.79 3.79 6.11
C LEU A 184 9.84 4.01 4.94
N LEU A 185 8.57 4.25 5.22
CA LEU A 185 7.59 4.62 4.21
C LEU A 185 7.89 5.99 3.62
N GLN A 186 8.33 6.95 4.44
CA GLN A 186 8.75 8.28 3.99
C GLN A 186 9.99 8.23 3.08
N LEU A 187 10.89 7.26 3.27
CA LEU A 187 12.05 7.09 2.39
C LEU A 187 11.64 6.64 0.97
N HIS A 188 10.55 5.88 0.85
CA HIS A 188 10.03 5.36 -0.41
C HIS A 188 8.91 6.23 -1.02
N ALA A 189 8.57 7.34 -0.37
CA ALA A 189 7.54 8.30 -0.76
C ALA A 189 8.07 9.32 -1.77
#